data_AF-A0A8T7AFG1-F1
#
_entry.id   AF-A0A8T7AFG1-F1
#
_cell.length_a   1.000
_cell.length_b   1.000
_cell.length_c   1.000
_cell.angle_alpha   90.00
_cell.angle_beta   90.00
_cell.angle_gamma   90.00
#
_symmetry.space_group_name_H-M   'P 1'
#
loop_
_entity.id
_entity.type
_entity.pdbx_description
1 polymer ?
#
loop_
_entity_poly.entity_id
_entity_poly.type
_entity_poly.pdbx_seq_one_letter_code
_entity_poly.pdbx_strand_id
1 'polypeptide(L)' 'MTEDSPQISLKQKLHSETAKISWLELQRFFAQGSVLLVSRDCDLIDVAVCFAEDQAEHLKPMFEDGRIAAPSNDQARS' A
#
# COMPACT_ATOMS: atom_id res chain seq x y z
N MET A 1 -21.60 -28.33 -14.17
CA MET A 1 -20.19 -27.94 -14.33
C MET A 1 -20.13 -26.51 -13.84
N THR A 2 -19.88 -26.33 -12.53
CA THR A 2 -19.86 -25.01 -11.90
C THR A 2 -18.70 -24.24 -12.50
N GLU A 3 -18.98 -23.09 -13.10
CA GLU A 3 -17.98 -22.20 -13.67
C GLU A 3 -16.93 -21.89 -12.59
N ASP A 4 -15.74 -22.47 -12.77
CA ASP A 4 -14.52 -22.08 -12.06
C ASP A 4 -14.19 -20.66 -12.54
N SER A 5 -14.88 -19.68 -11.97
CA SER A 5 -14.46 -18.30 -12.05
C SER A 5 -13.02 -18.29 -11.52
N PRO A 6 -12.04 -17.77 -12.26
CA PRO A 6 -10.69 -17.70 -11.73
C PRO A 6 -10.77 -16.92 -10.43
N GLN A 7 -10.58 -17.60 -9.31
CA GLN A 7 -10.40 -16.97 -8.01
C GLN A 7 -9.09 -16.20 -8.10
N ILE A 8 -9.18 -14.95 -8.58
CA ILE A 8 -8.05 -14.04 -8.67
C ILE A 8 -7.51 -13.90 -7.25
N SER A 9 -6.26 -14.31 -7.04
CA SER A 9 -5.64 -14.15 -5.73
C SER A 9 -5.62 -12.68 -5.33
N LEU A 10 -5.69 -12.38 -4.03
CA LEU A 10 -5.66 -11.00 -3.52
C LEU A 10 -4.46 -10.22 -4.08
N LYS A 11 -3.30 -10.88 -4.20
CA LYS A 11 -2.09 -10.32 -4.83
C LYS A 11 -2.31 -9.93 -6.30
N GLN A 12 -2.93 -10.79 -7.10
CA GLN A 12 -3.24 -10.49 -8.51
C GLN A 12 -4.27 -9.37 -8.67
N LYS A 13 -5.24 -9.30 -7.76
CA LYS A 13 -6.22 -8.21 -7.71
C LYS A 13 -5.53 -6.88 -7.43
N LEU A 14 -4.71 -6.81 -6.39
CA LEU A 14 -3.96 -5.61 -6.02
C LEU A 14 -2.99 -5.16 -7.12
N HIS A 15 -2.33 -6.09 -7.83
CA HIS A 15 -1.54 -5.75 -9.02
C HIS A 15 -2.38 -5.03 -10.09
N SER A 16 -3.62 -5.47 -10.29
CA SER A 16 -4.53 -4.88 -11.30
C SER A 16 -5.11 -3.53 -10.86
N GLU A 17 -5.15 -3.26 -9.56
CA GLU A 17 -5.64 -2.00 -8.97
C GLU A 17 -4.52 -0.96 -8.76
N THR A 18 -3.25 -1.38 -8.86
CA THR A 18 -2.09 -0.51 -8.65
C THR A 18 -1.70 0.20 -9.94
N ALA A 19 -1.69 1.53 -9.91
CA ALA A 19 -1.27 2.37 -11.03
C ALA A 19 -0.38 3.53 -10.55
N LYS A 20 0.37 4.13 -11.47
CA LYS A 20 1.09 5.38 -11.19
C LYS A 20 0.07 6.52 -11.14
N ILE A 21 0.13 7.32 -10.08
CA ILE A 21 -0.71 8.51 -9.88
C ILE A 21 0.18 9.73 -9.68
N SER A 22 -0.31 10.91 -10.10
CA SER A 22 0.38 12.17 -9.84
C SER A 22 0.28 12.58 -8.38
N TRP A 23 1.29 13.29 -7.86
CA TRP A 23 1.27 13.78 -6.47
C TRP A 23 0.08 14.71 -6.21
N LEU A 24 -0.26 15.59 -7.16
CA LEU A 24 -1.39 16.51 -7.09
C LEU A 24 -2.72 15.82 -6.77
N GLU A 25 -2.98 14.66 -7.38
CA GLU A 25 -4.20 13.89 -7.11
C GLU A 25 -4.15 13.16 -5.77
N LEU A 26 -2.96 12.81 -5.30
CA LEU A 26 -2.70 12.14 -4.03
C LEU A 26 -2.79 13.08 -2.82
N GLN A 27 -2.56 14.38 -3.02
CA GLN A 27 -2.59 15.41 -1.95
C GLN A 27 -3.89 15.38 -1.12
N ARG A 28 -5.05 15.09 -1.72
CA ARG A 28 -6.33 14.99 -1.00
C ARG A 28 -6.34 13.85 0.02
N PHE A 29 -5.75 12.71 -0.33
CA PHE A 29 -5.65 11.54 0.54
C PHE A 29 -4.59 11.75 1.60
N PHE A 30 -3.50 12.44 1.24
CA PHE A 30 -2.48 12.86 2.18
C PHE A 30 -3.06 13.77 3.26
N ALA A 31 -3.85 14.78 2.88
CA ALA A 31 -4.51 15.69 3.82
C ALA A 31 -5.48 14.99 4.79
N GLN A 32 -6.00 13.81 4.41
CA GLN A 32 -6.86 12.96 5.23
C GLN A 32 -6.07 12.00 6.13
N GLY A 33 -4.74 11.94 6.01
CA GLY A 33 -3.91 10.97 6.74
C GLY A 33 -3.97 9.55 6.21
N SER A 34 -4.50 9.35 4.99
CA SER A 34 -4.72 8.03 4.38
C SER A 34 -3.59 7.59 3.43
N VAL A 35 -2.42 8.23 3.52
CA VAL A 35 -1.25 7.91 2.69
C VAL A 35 -0.16 7.36 3.58
N LEU A 36 0.48 6.28 3.13
CA LEU A 36 1.67 5.70 3.73
C LEU A 36 2.79 5.67 2.68
N LEU A 37 4.01 5.89 3.14
CA LEU A 37 5.22 5.70 2.36
C LEU A 37 5.74 4.30 2.61
N VAL A 38 6.07 3.59 1.53
CA VAL A 38 6.73 2.29 1.57
C VAL A 38 8.12 2.45 0.96
N SER A 39 9.14 1.94 1.66
CA SER A 39 10.53 1.95 1.18
C SER A 39 10.65 1.17 -0.13
N ARG A 40 11.57 1.59 -0.99
CA ARG A 40 11.86 0.91 -2.27
C ARG A 40 12.42 -0.50 -2.08
N ASP A 41 12.93 -0.82 -0.90
CA ASP A 41 13.44 -2.14 -0.55
C ASP A 41 12.31 -3.12 -0.19
N CYS A 42 11.04 -2.68 -0.21
CA CYS A 42 9.86 -3.49 0.06
C CYS A 42 8.93 -3.55 -1.16
N ASP A 43 8.23 -4.66 -1.30
CA ASP A 43 7.21 -4.84 -2.32
C ASP A 43 5.91 -4.16 -1.86
N LEU A 44 5.43 -3.18 -2.63
CA LEU A 44 4.20 -2.42 -2.34
C LEU A 44 2.96 -3.32 -2.21
N ILE A 45 2.92 -4.38 -3.01
CA ILE A 45 1.78 -5.30 -3.08
C ILE A 45 1.81 -6.22 -1.87
N ASP A 46 2.98 -6.74 -1.49
CA ASP A 46 3.07 -7.57 -0.28
C ASP A 46 2.69 -6.77 0.97
N VAL A 47 3.10 -5.49 1.05
CA VAL A 47 2.64 -4.58 2.10
C VAL A 47 1.12 -4.41 2.05
N ALA A 48 0.53 -4.17 0.87
CA ALA A 48 -0.91 -4.01 0.71
C ALA A 48 -1.69 -5.30 1.09
N VAL A 49 -1.16 -6.49 0.80
CA VAL A 49 -1.73 -7.77 1.24
C VAL A 49 -1.69 -7.87 2.76
N CYS A 50 -0.55 -7.53 3.39
CA CYS A 50 -0.44 -7.53 4.85
C CYS A 50 -1.47 -6.60 5.51
N PHE A 51 -1.73 -5.44 4.93
CA PHE A 51 -2.79 -4.52 5.38
C PHE A 51 -4.19 -5.11 5.19
N ALA A 52 -4.46 -5.71 4.02
CA ALA A 52 -5.77 -6.28 3.70
C ALA A 52 -6.12 -7.51 4.57
N GLU A 53 -5.12 -8.26 5.01
CA GLU A 53 -5.27 -9.44 5.87
C GLU A 53 -5.05 -9.14 7.37
N ASP A 54 -4.89 -7.87 7.75
CA ASP A 54 -4.64 -7.42 9.13
C ASP A 54 -3.45 -8.13 9.81
N GLN A 55 -2.37 -8.36 9.05
CA GLN A 55 -1.15 -9.01 9.53
C GLN A 55 -0.27 -8.05 10.34
N ALA A 56 -0.79 -7.54 11.46
CA ALA A 56 -0.12 -6.55 12.29
C ALA A 56 1.27 -6.99 12.77
N GLU A 57 1.49 -8.30 12.97
CA GLU A 57 2.80 -8.84 13.38
C GLU A 57 3.88 -8.66 12.30
N HIS A 58 3.49 -8.68 11.01
CA HIS A 58 4.41 -8.45 9.90
C HIS A 58 4.62 -6.95 9.63
N LEU A 59 3.60 -6.13 9.88
CA LEU A 59 3.67 -4.69 9.68
C LEU A 59 4.50 -3.99 10.76
N LYS A 60 4.40 -4.40 12.04
CA LYS A 60 5.16 -3.82 13.16
C LYS A 60 6.66 -3.66 12.89
N PRO A 61 7.43 -4.70 12.53
CA PRO A 61 8.86 -4.55 12.27
C PRO A 61 9.12 -3.64 11.07
N MET A 62 8.23 -3.60 10.07
CA MET A 62 8.38 -2.67 8.94
C MET A 62 8.20 -1.21 9.34
N PHE A 63 7.31 -0.93 10.28
CA PHE A 63 7.17 0.41 10.87
C PHE A 63 8.39 0.77 11.73
N GLU A 64 8.88 -0.16 12.55
CA GLU A 64 10.05 0.05 13.41
C GLU A 64 11.34 0.26 12.61
N ASP A 65 11.52 -0.50 11.53
CA ASP A 65 12.65 -0.37 10.59
C ASP A 65 12.55 0.88 9.70
N GLY A 66 11.44 1.64 9.76
CA GLY A 66 11.20 2.79 8.88
C GLY A 66 10.92 2.41 7.42
N ARG A 67 10.65 1.12 7.14
CA ARG A 67 10.25 0.63 5.81
C ARG A 67 8.84 1.08 5.44
N ILE A 68 7.96 1.24 6.43
CA ILE A 68 6.64 1.87 6.27
C ILE A 68 6.58 3.06 7.20
N ALA A 69 6.21 4.22 6.67
CA ALA A 69 6.12 5.44 7.46
C ALA A 69 4.95 6.31 7.02
N ALA A 70 4.41 7.10 7.94
CA ALA A 70 3.52 8.18 7.56
C ALA A 70 4.32 9.26 6.79
N PRO A 71 3.79 9.80 5.69
CA PRO A 71 4.42 10.89 4.96
C PRO A 71 4.57 12.10 5.88
N SER A 72 5.79 12.63 5.97
CA SER A 72 6.08 13.84 6.74
C SER A 72 5.59 15.07 5.98
N ASN A 73 5.23 16.14 6.71
CA ASN A 73 4.68 17.39 6.14
C ASN A 73 5.61 18.03 5.07
N ASP A 74 6.92 17.75 5.11
CA ASP A 74 7.90 18.25 4.14
C ASP A 74 7.76 17.61 2.74
N GLN A 75 7.39 16.33 2.68
CA GLN A 75 7.14 15.58 1.42
C GLN A 75 5.86 16.04 0.71
N ALA A 76 4.97 16.74 1.42
CA ALA A 76 3.70 17.18 0.85
C ALA A 76 3.80 18.38 -0.12
N ARG A 77 4.95 19.05 -0.13
CA ARG A 77 5.18 20.33 -0.82
C ARG A 77 5.95 20.23 -2.14
N SER A 78 6.44 19.05 -2.57
CA SER A 78 7.23 18.91 -3.81
C SER A 78 6.40 18.50 -5.02
#